data_AF-A0A7V8WZN5-F1
#
_entry.id   AF-A0A7V8WZN5-F1
#
_cell.length_a   1.000
_cell.length_b   1.000
_cell.length_c   1.000
_cell.angle_alpha   90.00
_cell.angle_beta   90.00
_cell.angle_gamma   90.00
#
_symmetry.space_group_name_H-M   'P 1'
#
loop_
_entity.id
_entity.type
_entity.pdbx_description
1 polymer ?
#
loop_
_entity_poly.entity_id
_entity_poly.type
_entity_poly.pdbx_seq_one_letter_code
_entity_poly.pdbx_strand_id
1 'polypeptide(L)' 'MAVHTCPRCELRFERENEVADHLVSDHGADPDALRSRLRHDPPAEGKSAGGNPPAG' A
#
# COMPACT_ATOMS: atom_id res chain seq x y z
N MET A 1 15.91 4.36 -8.85
CA MET A 1 14.61 4.18 -9.53
C MET A 1 13.62 3.76 -8.47
N ALA A 2 12.49 4.46 -8.30
CA ALA A 2 11.46 4.05 -7.36
C ALA A 2 10.71 2.86 -7.95
N VAL A 3 10.51 1.80 -7.16
CA VAL A 3 9.75 0.61 -7.57
C VAL A 3 8.37 0.69 -6.94
N HIS A 4 7.32 0.60 -7.75
CA HIS A 4 5.94 0.60 -7.28
C HIS A 4 5.49 -0.83 -7.03
N THR A 5 5.10 -1.14 -5.81
CA THR A 5 4.71 -2.51 -5.41
C THR A 5 3.20 -2.58 -5.23
N CYS A 6 2.57 -3.62 -5.80
CA CYS A 6 1.16 -3.88 -5.61
C CYS A 6 0.89 -4.34 -4.17
N PRO A 7 -0.06 -3.71 -3.44
CA PRO A 7 -0.36 -4.05 -2.06
C PRO A 7 -1.17 -5.36 -1.89
N ARG A 8 -1.63 -5.98 -3.00
CA ARG A 8 -2.43 -7.21 -2.96
C ARG A 8 -1.65 -8.48 -3.29
N CYS A 9 -0.65 -8.39 -4.14
CA CYS A 9 0.07 -9.57 -4.66
C CYS A 9 1.59 -9.36 -4.77
N GLU A 10 2.12 -8.27 -4.21
CA GLU A 10 3.56 -7.97 -4.10
C GLU A 10 4.31 -7.84 -5.43
N LEU A 11 3.58 -7.78 -6.55
CA LEU A 11 4.14 -7.53 -7.89
C LEU A 11 4.79 -6.15 -7.95
N ARG A 12 5.94 -6.06 -8.60
CA ARG A 12 6.79 -4.87 -8.67
C ARG A 12 6.79 -4.31 -10.08
N PHE A 13 6.61 -3.00 -10.16
CA PHE A 13 6.51 -2.27 -11.42
C PHE A 13 7.45 -1.07 -11.41
N GLU A 14 7.96 -0.72 -12.59
CA GLU A 14 8.89 0.40 -12.74
C GLU A 14 8.21 1.77 -12.73
N ARG A 15 6.89 1.80 -12.95
CA ARG A 15 6.10 3.04 -13.06
C ARG A 15 4.76 2.91 -12.34
N GLU A 16 4.26 4.02 -11.82
CA GLU A 16 2.98 4.09 -11.09
C GLU A 16 1.79 3.68 -11.96
N ASN A 17 1.78 4.07 -13.24
CA ASN A 17 0.70 3.76 -14.17
C ASN A 17 0.53 2.25 -14.40
N GLU A 18 1.63 1.50 -14.36
CA GLU A 18 1.60 0.04 -14.52
C GLU A 18 0.96 -0.63 -13.29
N VAL A 19 1.27 -0.15 -12.08
CA VAL A 19 0.63 -0.64 -10.83
C VAL A 19 -0.87 -0.33 -10.85
N ALA A 20 -1.25 0.83 -11.39
CA ALA A 20 -2.64 1.25 -11.48
C ALA A 20 -3.43 0.38 -12.46
N ASP A 21 -2.89 0.13 -13.64
CA ASP A 21 -3.49 -0.74 -14.65
C ASP A 21 -3.64 -2.18 -14.13
N HIS A 22 -2.58 -2.72 -13.53
CA HIS A 22 -2.61 -4.04 -12.88
C HIS A 22 -3.72 -4.14 -11.82
N LEU A 23 -3.88 -3.12 -10.98
CA LEU A 23 -4.91 -3.13 -9.95
C LEU A 23 -6.34 -3.08 -10.54
N VAL A 24 -6.54 -2.42 -11.68
CA VAL A 24 -7.84 -2.45 -12.38
C VAL A 24 -8.08 -3.81 -13.02
N SER A 25 -7.10 -4.33 -13.76
CA SER A 25 -7.23 -5.54 -14.58
C SER A 25 -7.24 -6.84 -13.77
N ASP A 26 -6.30 -7.01 -12.83
CA ASP A 26 -6.14 -8.25 -12.05
C ASP A 26 -6.94 -8.24 -10.73
N HIS A 27 -7.29 -7.05 -10.24
CA HIS A 27 -7.87 -6.88 -8.91
C HIS A 27 -9.22 -6.15 -8.91
N GLY A 28 -9.70 -5.72 -10.09
CA GLY A 28 -10.98 -5.02 -10.25
C GLY A 28 -11.06 -3.73 -9.44
N ALA A 29 -9.92 -3.09 -9.17
CA ALA A 29 -9.86 -1.90 -8.33
C ALA A 29 -10.29 -0.67 -9.12
N ASP A 30 -10.93 0.27 -8.43
CA ASP A 30 -11.36 1.52 -9.04
C ASP A 30 -10.15 2.47 -9.21
N PRO A 31 -9.88 2.97 -10.43
CA PRO A 31 -8.68 3.77 -10.72
C PRO A 31 -8.67 5.12 -9.99
N ASP A 32 -9.83 5.70 -9.68
CA ASP A 32 -9.94 6.98 -8.98
C ASP A 32 -9.58 6.84 -7.49
N ALA A 33 -10.03 5.74 -6.88
CA ALA A 33 -9.67 5.37 -5.51
C ALA A 33 -8.16 5.06 -5.37
N LEU A 34 -7.52 4.60 -6.44
CA LEU A 34 -6.13 4.14 -6.43
C LEU A 34 -5.12 5.29 -6.38
N ARG A 35 -5.35 6.34 -7.18
CA ARG A 35 -4.52 7.56 -7.18
C ARG A 35 -4.49 8.25 -5.83
N SER A 36 -5.56 8.13 -5.06
CA SER A 36 -5.64 8.68 -3.71
C SER A 36 -4.86 7.86 -2.69
N ARG A 37 -4.76 6.53 -2.88
CA ARG A 37 -4.04 5.63 -1.97
C ARG A 37 -2.54 5.49 -2.29
N LEU A 38 -2.15 5.47 -3.56
CA LEU A 38 -0.72 5.41 -3.94
C LEU A 38 0.06 6.67 -3.53
N ARG A 39 -0.62 7.82 -3.48
CA ARG A 39 -0.03 9.09 -2.99
C ARG A 39 0.08 9.18 -1.47
N HIS A 40 -0.56 8.27 -0.75
CA HIS A 40 -0.48 8.17 0.70
C HIS A 40 0.09 6.81 1.09
N ASP A 41 1.40 6.77 1.30
CA ASP A 41 2.04 5.75 2.12
C ASP A 41 1.93 6.19 3.59
N PRO A 42 0.99 5.68 4.41
CA PRO A 42 1.30 5.46 5.80
C PRO A 42 2.14 4.17 5.87
N PRO A 43 3.34 4.23 6.45
CA PRO A 43 4.24 3.08 6.50
C PRO A 43 3.57 1.96 7.29
N ALA A 44 3.87 0.73 6.87
CA ALA A 44 3.48 -0.52 7.50
C ALA A 44 3.27 -0.39 9.03
N GLU A 45 2.01 -0.34 9.46
CA GLU A 45 1.68 -0.42 10.88
C GLU A 45 1.94 -1.85 11.36
N GLY A 46 3.19 -2.06 11.77
CA GLY A 46 3.63 -3.19 12.56
C GLY A 46 2.82 -3.26 13.84
N LYS A 47 1.89 -4.21 13.86
CA LYS A 47 1.16 -4.65 15.05
C LYS A 47 2.18 -5.19 16.07
N SER A 48 2.32 -4.57 17.24
CA SER A 48 2.90 -5.22 18.42
C SER A 48 2.36 -4.61 19.72
N ALA A 49 1.81 -5.51 20.53
CA ALA A 49 1.28 -5.29 21.87
C ALA A 49 2.39 -5.05 22.91
N GLY A 50 2.04 -4.44 24.04
CA GLY A 50 2.87 -4.47 25.25
C GLY A 50 2.43 -3.45 26.30
N GLY A 51 1.77 -3.91 27.36
CA GLY A 51 1.38 -3.07 28.49
C GLY A 51 2.54 -2.77 29.45
N ASN A 52 2.41 -1.65 30.16
CA ASN A 52 2.40 -1.57 31.63
C ASN A 52 1.99 -0.13 32.04
N PRO A 53 1.22 0.05 33.12
CA PRO A 53 1.02 1.37 33.72
C PRO A 53 2.25 1.74 34.58
N PRO A 54 2.69 3.02 34.61
CA PRO A 54 3.58 3.47 35.67
C PRO A 54 2.81 3.56 36.98
N ALA A 55 3.37 2.95 38.01
CA ALA A 55 2.93 3.08 39.39
C ALA A 55 3.09 4.54 39.88
N GLY A 56 2.07 5.04 40.58
CA GLY A 56 2.08 6.31 41.30
C GLY A 56 1.05 6.26 42.41
#